data_AF-A0A7R9D440-F1
#
_entry.id   AF-A0A7R9D440-F1
#
_cell.length_a   1.000
_cell.length_b   1.000
_cell.length_c   1.000
_cell.angle_alpha   90.00
_cell.angle_beta   90.00
_cell.angle_gamma   90.00
#
_symmetry.space_group_name_H-M   'P 1'
#
loop_
_entity.id
_entity.type
_entity.pdbx_description
1 polymer ?
#
loop_
_entity_poly.entity_id
_entity_poly.type
_entity_poly.pdbx_seq_one_letter_code
_entity_poly.pdbx_strand_id
1 'polypeptide(L)'
;MVVQHLLRVAYVRAASDSRIQSFLTIITVYCASTYQRLSYEVNDDTNMITLCEWVEKDTGLKANDQKWLLPDGNEVDMTKESFHYWHPIHPSNKTQENGVMLYVYRKSMLKIPDVTPKIPPFVINMLEDPQSKMEYQYQKRVWAQSVFFFKQELNLYQTFVKANMVKLFHEYGALVLAPKHVGRIALHVEESLRVYDNLRRKAKDKHNLEKTSNLEMVKILYKFLKIRDKVLQDKSFTVQLEVLETLQKDLDDVGTHVSMKEEKINQLYLEMKNYIIARKHNTWALAVSIANRT
;
A
#
# COMPACT_ATOMS: atom_id res chain seq x y z
N MET A 1 -5.67 -5.95 -16.68
CA MET A 1 -5.29 -7.34 -17.05
C MET A 1 -4.77 -7.49 -18.47
N VAL A 2 -5.12 -6.63 -19.45
CA VAL A 2 -4.47 -6.67 -20.79
C VAL A 2 -2.97 -6.44 -20.67
N VAL A 3 -2.54 -5.48 -19.82
CA VAL A 3 -1.12 -5.25 -19.52
C VAL A 3 -0.48 -6.46 -18.80
N GLN A 4 -1.11 -7.05 -17.78
CA GLN A 4 -0.59 -8.26 -17.10
C GLN A 4 -0.56 -9.51 -17.98
N HIS A 5 -1.50 -9.66 -18.93
CA HIS A 5 -1.52 -10.78 -19.86
C HIS A 5 -0.50 -10.58 -20.98
N LEU A 6 -0.33 -9.35 -21.48
CA LEU A 6 0.75 -8.97 -22.40
C LEU A 6 2.13 -9.14 -21.75
N LEU A 7 2.29 -8.81 -20.46
CA LEU A 7 3.52 -9.04 -19.69
C LEU A 7 3.82 -10.54 -19.54
N ARG A 8 2.80 -11.39 -19.30
CA ARG A 8 2.96 -12.86 -19.29
C ARG A 8 3.34 -13.42 -20.66
N VAL A 9 2.73 -12.94 -21.73
CA VAL A 9 3.02 -13.40 -23.10
C VAL A 9 4.39 -12.91 -23.58
N ALA A 10 4.80 -11.70 -23.18
CA ALA A 10 6.13 -11.16 -23.45
C ALA A 10 7.22 -11.95 -22.71
N TYR A 11 6.99 -12.31 -21.44
CA TYR A 11 7.94 -13.11 -20.65
C TYR A 11 8.18 -14.51 -21.26
N VAL A 12 7.12 -15.18 -21.74
CA VAL A 12 7.22 -16.51 -22.36
C VAL A 12 7.87 -16.47 -23.75
N ARG A 13 7.69 -15.38 -24.51
CA ARG A 13 8.35 -15.19 -25.82
C ARG A 13 9.81 -14.72 -25.72
N ALA A 14 10.19 -14.03 -24.65
CA ALA A 14 11.54 -13.50 -24.45
C ALA A 14 12.54 -14.57 -23.97
N ALA A 15 12.06 -15.68 -23.38
CA ALA A 15 12.90 -16.79 -22.95
C ALA A 15 13.54 -17.59 -24.12
N SER A 16 13.17 -17.30 -25.37
CA SER A 16 13.61 -18.03 -26.57
C SER A 16 14.52 -17.27 -27.53
N ASP A 17 14.90 -16.01 -27.26
CA ASP A 17 15.73 -15.24 -28.20
C ASP A 17 16.83 -14.45 -27.47
N SER A 18 18.08 -14.89 -27.64
CA SER A 18 19.26 -14.41 -26.90
C SER A 18 19.82 -13.06 -27.37
N ARG A 19 19.02 -12.23 -28.07
CA ARG A 19 19.48 -11.00 -28.72
C ARG A 19 18.70 -9.72 -28.38
N ILE A 20 17.76 -9.77 -27.43
CA ILE A 20 17.04 -8.58 -26.95
C ILE A 20 16.96 -8.65 -25.41
N GLN A 21 17.96 -8.12 -24.71
CA GLN A 21 17.94 -8.00 -23.24
C GLN A 21 18.31 -6.58 -22.81
N SER A 22 17.43 -5.63 -23.09
CA SER A 22 17.09 -4.62 -22.09
C SER A 22 15.82 -5.12 -21.41
N PHE A 23 15.97 -5.81 -20.28
CA PHE A 23 14.84 -6.34 -19.53
C PHE A 23 13.98 -5.17 -19.04
N LEU A 24 12.70 -5.14 -19.43
CA LEU A 24 11.77 -4.12 -19.00
C LEU A 24 11.39 -4.38 -17.54
N THR A 25 12.03 -3.67 -16.62
CA THR A 25 11.79 -3.81 -15.18
C THR A 25 10.68 -2.87 -14.76
N ILE A 26 9.57 -3.43 -14.25
CA ILE A 26 8.43 -2.64 -13.78
C ILE A 26 8.29 -2.76 -12.27
N ILE A 27 8.40 -1.65 -11.57
CA ILE A 27 8.11 -1.54 -10.14
C ILE A 27 6.66 -1.10 -9.95
N THR A 28 5.94 -1.83 -9.10
CA THR A 28 4.57 -1.47 -8.73
C THR A 28 4.54 -0.82 -7.35
N VAL A 29 4.09 0.43 -7.33
CA VAL A 29 3.95 1.26 -6.12
C VAL A 29 2.48 1.40 -5.78
N TYR A 30 2.13 1.30 -4.50
CA TYR A 30 0.79 1.62 -4.01
C TYR A 30 0.80 2.89 -3.17
N CYS A 31 0.08 3.92 -3.62
CA CYS A 31 -0.11 5.16 -2.88
C CYS A 31 -1.36 5.06 -2.01
N ALA A 32 -1.15 4.94 -0.70
CA ALA A 32 -2.22 4.84 0.27
C ALA A 32 -3.05 6.13 0.35
N SER A 33 -2.41 7.29 0.15
CA SER A 33 -3.05 8.60 0.26
C SER A 33 -3.99 8.94 -0.90
N THR A 34 -3.79 8.34 -2.08
CA THR A 34 -4.64 8.57 -3.26
C THR A 34 -5.44 7.33 -3.66
N TYR A 35 -5.27 6.21 -2.94
CA TYR A 35 -5.89 4.91 -3.25
C TYR A 35 -5.56 4.41 -4.67
N GLN A 36 -4.30 4.55 -5.08
CA GLN A 36 -3.87 4.24 -6.45
C GLN A 36 -2.71 3.26 -6.48
N ARG A 37 -2.74 2.40 -7.49
CA ARG A 37 -1.61 1.56 -7.89
C ARG A 37 -0.95 2.18 -9.11
N LEU A 38 0.34 2.45 -8.97
CA LEU A 38 1.20 3.06 -9.98
C LEU A 38 2.22 2.02 -10.43
N SER A 39 2.64 2.10 -11.68
CA SER A 39 3.59 1.17 -12.25
C SER A 39 4.60 1.95 -13.07
N TYR A 40 5.86 1.86 -12.68
CA TYR A 40 6.96 2.60 -13.26
C TYR A 40 7.95 1.65 -13.90
N GLU A 41 8.35 1.98 -15.12
CA GLU A 41 9.49 1.33 -15.77
C GLU A 41 10.76 1.93 -15.18
N VAL A 42 11.64 1.07 -14.68
CA VAL A 42 12.92 1.45 -14.09
C VAL A 42 14.04 0.75 -14.83
N ASN A 43 15.19 1.40 -14.90
CA ASN A 43 16.44 0.82 -15.34
C ASN A 43 17.43 0.74 -14.17
N ASP A 44 18.62 0.20 -14.43
CA ASP A 44 19.66 0.02 -13.41
C ASP A 44 20.17 1.35 -12.84
N ASP A 45 20.01 2.46 -13.59
CA ASP A 45 20.43 3.81 -13.17
C ASP A 45 19.31 4.60 -12.46
N THR A 46 18.09 4.08 -12.40
CA THR A 46 16.96 4.81 -11.80
C THR A 46 17.11 4.79 -10.29
N ASN A 47 17.40 5.94 -9.70
CA ASN A 47 17.47 6.09 -8.25
C ASN A 47 16.08 6.30 -7.62
N MET A 48 15.99 6.07 -6.30
CA MET A 48 14.75 6.28 -5.56
C MET A 48 14.25 7.73 -5.56
N ILE A 49 15.14 8.72 -5.69
CA ILE A 49 14.77 10.14 -5.75
C ILE A 49 13.94 10.42 -7.01
N THR A 50 14.39 9.93 -8.16
CA THR A 50 13.67 10.02 -9.44
C THR A 50 12.30 9.34 -9.35
N LEU A 51 12.22 8.17 -8.69
CA LEU A 51 10.95 7.50 -8.47
C LEU A 51 9.99 8.33 -7.58
N CYS A 52 10.51 9.03 -6.57
CA CYS A 52 9.73 9.95 -5.73
C CYS A 52 9.14 11.11 -6.56
N GLU A 53 9.92 11.69 -7.47
CA GLU A 53 9.48 12.75 -8.38
C GLU A 53 8.39 12.27 -9.33
N TRP A 54 8.48 11.05 -9.85
CA TRP A 54 7.44 10.46 -10.69
C TRP A 54 6.14 10.26 -9.94
N VAL A 55 6.21 9.75 -8.69
CA VAL A 55 5.03 9.63 -7.83
C VAL A 55 4.45 10.99 -7.49
N GLU A 56 5.28 12.01 -7.24
CA GLU A 56 4.80 13.37 -7.00
C GLU A 56 4.03 13.91 -8.20
N LYS A 57 4.57 13.71 -9.41
CA LYS A 57 3.91 14.14 -10.66
C LYS A 57 2.54 13.49 -10.86
N ASP A 58 2.42 12.20 -10.58
CA ASP A 58 1.18 11.44 -10.84
C ASP A 58 0.14 11.58 -9.73
N THR A 59 0.57 11.78 -8.49
CA THR A 59 -0.31 11.78 -7.31
C THR A 59 -0.50 13.15 -6.68
N GLY A 60 0.36 14.12 -6.99
CA GLY A 60 0.44 15.41 -6.30
C GLY A 60 1.01 15.34 -4.88
N LEU A 61 1.46 14.16 -4.41
CA LEU A 61 2.09 14.01 -3.11
C LEU A 61 3.57 14.43 -3.19
N LYS A 62 3.91 15.57 -2.60
CA LYS A 62 5.28 16.11 -2.61
C LYS A 62 6.32 15.10 -2.13
N ALA A 63 7.45 14.98 -2.81
CA ALA A 63 8.53 14.05 -2.46
C ALA A 63 8.95 14.15 -0.98
N ASN A 64 9.04 15.37 -0.45
CA ASN A 64 9.40 15.61 0.95
C ASN A 64 8.37 15.09 1.97
N ASP A 65 7.11 14.96 1.55
CA ASP A 65 6.01 14.46 2.38
C ASP A 65 5.77 12.95 2.20
N GLN A 66 6.49 12.31 1.27
CA GLN A 66 6.39 10.88 1.01
C GLN A 66 7.16 10.08 2.07
N LYS A 67 6.50 9.06 2.61
CA LYS A 67 7.11 7.99 3.42
C LYS A 67 7.00 6.69 2.63
N TRP A 68 8.11 5.99 2.47
CA TRP A 68 8.22 4.80 1.64
C TRP A 68 8.52 3.58 2.49
N LEU A 69 7.65 2.57 2.40
CA LEU A 69 7.80 1.32 3.14
C LEU A 69 7.77 0.11 2.21
N LEU A 70 8.53 -0.90 2.60
CA LEU A 70 8.50 -2.24 2.03
C LEU A 70 7.32 -3.04 2.60
N PRO A 71 6.92 -4.17 1.97
CA PRO A 71 5.80 -4.99 2.42
C PRO A 71 5.99 -5.63 3.81
N ASP A 72 7.21 -5.63 4.33
CA ASP A 72 7.58 -6.09 5.68
C ASP A 72 7.53 -4.96 6.73
N GLY A 73 7.29 -3.72 6.32
CA GLY A 73 7.27 -2.54 7.20
C GLY A 73 8.62 -1.83 7.33
N ASN A 74 9.68 -2.30 6.67
CA ASN A 74 10.96 -1.59 6.70
C ASN A 74 10.94 -0.35 5.80
N GLU A 75 11.68 0.69 6.18
CA GLU A 75 11.83 1.89 5.35
C GLU A 75 12.72 1.61 4.13
N VAL A 76 12.43 2.31 3.04
CA VAL A 76 13.23 2.28 1.83
C VAL A 76 14.48 3.15 2.00
N ASP A 77 15.62 2.61 1.60
CA ASP A 77 16.88 3.35 1.59
C ASP A 77 16.95 4.22 0.33
N MET A 78 16.87 5.53 0.53
CA MET A 78 16.84 6.52 -0.55
C MET A 78 18.17 6.64 -1.31
N THR A 79 19.26 6.08 -0.77
CA THR A 79 20.57 6.10 -1.42
C THR A 79 20.74 5.02 -2.48
N LYS A 80 19.82 4.04 -2.51
CA LYS A 80 19.87 2.90 -3.44
C LYS A 80 19.09 3.15 -4.72
N GLU A 81 19.46 2.39 -5.73
CA GLU A 81 18.76 2.29 -7.00
C GLU A 81 17.41 1.61 -6.81
N SER A 82 16.38 2.11 -7.49
CA SER A 82 15.02 1.58 -7.40
C SER A 82 14.95 0.11 -7.79
N PHE A 83 15.80 -0.34 -8.73
CA PHE A 83 15.87 -1.72 -9.18
C PHE A 83 16.10 -2.72 -8.03
N HIS A 84 16.80 -2.34 -6.95
CA HIS A 84 17.00 -3.20 -5.78
C HIS A 84 15.70 -3.65 -5.09
N TYR A 85 14.62 -2.90 -5.29
CA TYR A 85 13.31 -3.20 -4.72
C TYR A 85 12.42 -3.99 -5.67
N TRP A 86 12.87 -4.23 -6.90
CA TRP A 86 12.17 -5.05 -7.86
C TRP A 86 12.29 -6.53 -7.51
N HIS A 87 11.15 -7.22 -7.50
CA HIS A 87 11.09 -8.65 -7.25
C HIS A 87 10.19 -9.31 -8.30
N PRO A 88 10.67 -10.34 -9.03
CA PRO A 88 9.82 -11.03 -10.00
C PRO A 88 8.67 -11.74 -9.29
N ILE A 89 7.44 -11.53 -9.80
CA ILE A 89 6.24 -12.16 -9.26
C ILE A 89 6.32 -13.66 -9.52
N HIS A 90 6.76 -14.42 -8.52
CA HIS A 90 6.83 -15.88 -8.64
C HIS A 90 5.50 -16.52 -8.20
N PRO A 91 4.88 -17.40 -9.00
CA PRO A 91 3.58 -18.00 -8.69
C PRO A 91 3.54 -18.86 -7.41
N SER A 92 4.70 -19.19 -6.84
CA SER A 92 4.83 -19.92 -5.57
C SER A 92 4.89 -19.01 -4.33
N ASN A 93 5.07 -17.69 -4.50
CA ASN A 93 5.31 -16.78 -3.38
C ASN A 93 4.01 -16.10 -2.91
N LYS A 94 3.32 -16.74 -1.96
CA LYS A 94 2.02 -16.28 -1.42
C LYS A 94 2.06 -14.88 -0.77
N THR A 95 3.23 -14.41 -0.36
CA THR A 95 3.41 -13.08 0.24
C THR A 95 3.24 -11.92 -0.75
N GLN A 96 3.34 -12.18 -2.06
CA GLN A 96 3.20 -11.20 -3.15
C GLN A 96 1.87 -11.32 -3.93
N GLU A 97 0.80 -11.87 -3.32
CA GLU A 97 -0.51 -12.06 -3.99
C GLU A 97 -1.08 -10.82 -4.69
N ASN A 98 -0.67 -9.59 -4.32
CA ASN A 98 -1.13 -8.34 -4.94
C ASN A 98 -0.12 -7.67 -5.89
N GLY A 99 1.09 -8.21 -6.05
CA GLY A 99 2.12 -7.68 -6.96
C GLY A 99 2.67 -6.29 -6.63
N VAL A 100 2.30 -5.71 -5.49
CA VAL A 100 2.83 -4.43 -5.00
C VAL A 100 4.18 -4.65 -4.33
N MET A 101 5.16 -3.85 -4.74
CA MET A 101 6.55 -3.94 -4.26
C MET A 101 6.84 -2.86 -3.23
N LEU A 102 6.27 -1.66 -3.41
CA LEU A 102 6.50 -0.51 -2.54
C LEU A 102 5.18 0.13 -2.12
N TYR A 103 5.13 0.63 -0.89
CA TYR A 103 4.02 1.42 -0.38
C TYR A 103 4.48 2.84 -0.11
N VAL A 104 3.70 3.82 -0.56
CA VAL A 104 3.95 5.24 -0.30
C VAL A 104 2.80 5.86 0.47
N TYR A 105 3.15 6.65 1.49
CA TYR A 105 2.24 7.30 2.41
C TYR A 105 2.58 8.78 2.54
N ARG A 106 1.62 9.58 3.00
CA ARG A 106 1.90 10.90 3.58
C ARG A 106 2.44 10.71 5.01
N LYS A 107 3.57 11.35 5.33
CA LYS A 107 4.24 11.26 6.64
C LYS A 107 3.31 11.51 7.84
N SER A 108 2.43 12.49 7.76
CA SER A 108 1.61 12.97 8.89
C SER A 108 0.13 12.57 8.83
N MET A 109 -0.23 11.52 8.07
CA MET A 109 -1.64 11.22 7.83
C MET A 109 -1.95 9.71 7.73
N LEU A 110 -2.77 9.24 8.64
CA LEU A 110 -3.52 8.00 8.67
C LEU A 110 -5.00 8.34 8.46
N LYS A 111 -5.33 8.85 7.28
CA LYS A 111 -6.74 9.04 6.90
C LYS A 111 -7.07 8.14 5.73
N ILE A 112 -8.29 7.62 5.77
CA ILE A 112 -8.86 6.94 4.61
C ILE A 112 -9.06 8.00 3.53
N PRO A 113 -8.54 7.80 2.31
CA PRO A 113 -8.67 8.79 1.26
C PRO A 113 -10.12 8.85 0.79
N ASP A 114 -10.62 10.07 0.57
CA ASP A 114 -11.92 10.28 -0.07
C ASP A 114 -11.76 10.11 -1.59
N VAL A 115 -12.14 8.94 -2.11
CA VAL A 115 -11.88 8.57 -3.50
C VAL A 115 -13.15 8.13 -4.20
N THR A 116 -13.47 8.87 -5.26
CA THR A 116 -14.52 8.54 -6.23
C THR A 116 -14.07 7.34 -7.09
N PRO A 117 -14.94 6.33 -7.30
CA PRO A 117 -14.57 5.16 -8.06
C PRO A 117 -14.40 5.50 -9.54
N LYS A 118 -13.36 4.96 -10.18
CA LYS A 118 -13.15 5.10 -11.63
C LYS A 118 -13.94 4.02 -12.39
N ILE A 119 -15.24 4.24 -12.52
CA ILE A 119 -16.15 3.28 -13.17
C ILE A 119 -15.94 3.34 -14.71
N PRO A 120 -15.81 2.21 -15.41
CA PRO A 120 -15.71 2.20 -16.87
C PRO A 120 -16.93 2.83 -17.55
N PRO A 121 -16.79 3.60 -18.65
CA PRO A 121 -17.92 4.31 -19.28
C PRO A 121 -19.09 3.41 -19.66
N PHE A 122 -18.82 2.22 -20.22
CA PHE A 122 -19.90 1.27 -20.57
C PHE A 122 -20.68 0.76 -19.35
N VAL A 123 -20.02 0.69 -18.19
CA VAL A 123 -20.64 0.30 -16.94
C VAL A 123 -21.47 1.45 -16.37
N ILE A 124 -21.05 2.71 -16.56
CA ILE A 124 -21.84 3.90 -16.23
C ILE A 124 -23.13 3.93 -17.05
N ASN A 125 -23.03 3.77 -18.38
CA ASN A 125 -24.22 3.76 -19.24
C ASN A 125 -25.23 2.66 -18.83
N MET A 126 -24.72 1.52 -18.37
CA MET A 126 -25.56 0.43 -17.84
C MET A 126 -26.22 0.79 -16.49
N LEU A 127 -25.56 1.59 -15.65
CA LEU A 127 -26.13 2.09 -14.40
C LEU A 127 -27.22 3.15 -14.63
N GLU A 128 -27.07 3.97 -15.67
CA GLU A 128 -28.02 5.03 -16.01
C GLU A 128 -29.35 4.47 -16.55
N ASP A 129 -29.31 3.42 -17.38
CA ASP A 129 -30.50 2.70 -17.83
C ASP A 129 -30.40 1.18 -17.55
N PRO A 130 -30.75 0.73 -16.33
CA PRO A 130 -30.67 -0.67 -15.92
C PRO A 130 -31.63 -1.60 -16.66
N GLN A 131 -32.76 -1.06 -17.15
CA GLN A 131 -33.79 -1.84 -17.83
C GLN A 131 -33.57 -1.92 -19.34
N SER A 132 -32.61 -1.17 -19.88
CA SER A 132 -32.17 -1.26 -21.27
C SER A 132 -32.03 -2.72 -21.73
N LYS A 133 -32.75 -3.03 -22.80
CA LYS A 133 -32.67 -4.34 -23.45
C LYS A 133 -31.51 -4.32 -24.43
N MET A 134 -30.52 -5.18 -24.20
CA MET A 134 -29.30 -5.19 -25.01
C MET A 134 -29.11 -6.51 -25.73
N GLU A 135 -28.41 -6.45 -26.86
CA GLU A 135 -27.96 -7.65 -27.57
C GLU A 135 -26.91 -8.39 -26.76
N TYR A 136 -26.91 -9.72 -26.87
CA TYR A 136 -26.06 -10.60 -26.08
C TYR A 136 -24.56 -10.22 -26.15
N GLN A 137 -24.04 -9.88 -27.33
CA GLN A 137 -22.62 -9.56 -27.50
C GLN A 137 -22.22 -8.30 -26.72
N TYR A 138 -23.08 -7.28 -26.76
CA TYR A 138 -22.86 -6.05 -26.02
C TYR A 138 -23.02 -6.30 -24.51
N GLN A 139 -24.08 -6.99 -24.10
CA GLN A 139 -24.32 -7.37 -22.71
C GLN A 139 -23.14 -8.16 -22.11
N LYS A 140 -22.65 -9.16 -22.83
CA LYS A 140 -21.48 -9.96 -22.43
C LYS A 140 -20.24 -9.09 -22.23
N ARG A 141 -20.01 -8.09 -23.09
CA ARG A 141 -18.86 -7.18 -22.97
C ARG A 141 -19.00 -6.25 -21.77
N VAL A 142 -20.17 -5.65 -21.59
CA VAL A 142 -20.44 -4.74 -20.45
C VAL A 142 -20.32 -5.50 -19.14
N TRP A 143 -20.93 -6.68 -19.03
CA TRP A 143 -20.88 -7.50 -17.81
C TRP A 143 -19.47 -7.99 -17.51
N ALA A 144 -18.68 -8.34 -18.54
CA ALA A 144 -17.27 -8.65 -18.36
C ALA A 144 -16.47 -7.46 -17.79
N GLN A 145 -16.77 -6.25 -18.25
CA GLN A 145 -16.15 -5.03 -17.70
C GLN A 145 -16.61 -4.75 -16.27
N SER A 146 -17.88 -4.98 -15.93
CA SER A 146 -18.37 -4.88 -14.55
C SER A 146 -17.65 -5.86 -13.62
N VAL A 147 -17.53 -7.13 -14.02
CA VAL A 147 -16.80 -8.15 -13.26
C VAL A 147 -15.33 -7.78 -13.11
N PHE A 148 -14.70 -7.28 -14.18
CA PHE A 148 -13.32 -6.81 -14.12
C PHE A 148 -13.16 -5.65 -13.14
N PHE A 149 -14.06 -4.67 -13.18
CA PHE A 149 -14.11 -3.56 -12.24
C PHE A 149 -14.24 -4.03 -10.79
N PHE A 150 -15.15 -4.96 -10.49
CA PHE A 150 -15.29 -5.51 -9.14
C PHE A 150 -14.03 -6.18 -8.61
N LYS A 151 -13.37 -6.98 -9.45
CA LYS A 151 -12.11 -7.63 -9.09
C LYS A 151 -11.01 -6.61 -8.82
N GLN A 152 -10.93 -5.57 -9.65
CA GLN A 152 -9.94 -4.51 -9.51
C GLN A 152 -10.15 -3.75 -8.19
N GLU A 153 -11.38 -3.36 -7.89
CA GLU A 153 -11.73 -2.63 -6.66
C GLU A 153 -11.52 -3.48 -5.40
N LEU A 154 -11.86 -4.78 -5.43
CA LEU A 154 -11.54 -5.68 -4.32
C LEU A 154 -10.02 -5.77 -4.09
N ASN A 155 -9.25 -5.91 -5.17
CA ASN A 155 -7.80 -6.03 -5.08
C ASN A 155 -7.16 -4.72 -4.56
N LEU A 156 -7.67 -3.56 -4.99
CA LEU A 156 -7.27 -2.26 -4.44
C LEU A 156 -7.59 -2.18 -2.95
N TYR A 157 -8.79 -2.61 -2.54
CA TYR A 157 -9.19 -2.58 -1.13
C TYR A 157 -8.34 -3.49 -0.25
N GLN A 158 -8.07 -4.72 -0.69
CA GLN A 158 -7.16 -5.63 0.00
C GLN A 158 -5.74 -5.04 0.10
N THR A 159 -5.28 -4.37 -0.96
CA THR A 159 -3.99 -3.68 -0.97
C THR A 159 -3.97 -2.51 0.00
N PHE A 160 -5.05 -1.71 0.05
CA PHE A 160 -5.21 -0.61 1.00
C PHE A 160 -5.14 -1.09 2.44
N VAL A 161 -5.90 -2.13 2.78
CA VAL A 161 -5.86 -2.76 4.09
C VAL A 161 -4.44 -3.21 4.44
N LYS A 162 -3.77 -3.91 3.51
CA LYS A 162 -2.40 -4.38 3.71
C LYS A 162 -1.43 -3.21 3.90
N ALA A 163 -1.55 -2.14 3.13
CA ALA A 163 -0.74 -0.93 3.29
C ALA A 163 -0.93 -0.32 4.68
N ASN A 164 -2.17 -0.19 5.16
CA ASN A 164 -2.41 0.31 6.52
C ASN A 164 -1.80 -0.63 7.57
N MET A 165 -1.91 -1.95 7.42
CA MET A 165 -1.22 -2.89 8.32
C MET A 165 0.31 -2.72 8.30
N VAL A 166 0.92 -2.55 7.14
CA VAL A 166 2.37 -2.33 6.99
C VAL A 166 2.79 -1.04 7.70
N LYS A 167 2.04 0.06 7.49
CA LYS A 167 2.32 1.33 8.16
C LYS A 167 2.17 1.22 9.68
N LEU A 168 1.13 0.55 10.15
CA LEU A 168 0.94 0.32 11.58
C LEU A 168 2.00 -0.60 12.17
N PHE A 169 2.42 -1.63 11.44
CA PHE A 169 3.51 -2.50 11.86
C PHE A 169 4.82 -1.73 12.01
N HIS A 170 5.10 -0.84 11.05
CA HIS A 170 6.25 0.04 11.09
C HIS A 170 6.22 1.03 12.27
N GLU A 171 5.07 1.67 12.52
CA GLU A 171 4.95 2.71 13.56
C GLU A 171 4.78 2.14 14.98
N TYR A 172 4.02 1.06 15.14
CA TYR A 172 3.58 0.55 16.46
C TYR A 172 3.97 -0.91 16.74
N GLY A 173 4.66 -1.58 15.81
CA GLY A 173 4.97 -3.02 15.92
C GLY A 173 3.77 -3.93 15.63
N ALA A 174 3.83 -5.19 16.08
CA ALA A 174 2.85 -6.23 15.74
C ALA A 174 1.45 -6.01 16.36
N LEU A 175 0.68 -5.04 15.84
CA LEU A 175 -0.75 -4.89 16.11
C LEU A 175 -1.58 -5.63 15.05
N VAL A 176 -2.49 -6.47 15.49
CA VAL A 176 -3.42 -7.20 14.61
C VAL A 176 -4.68 -6.35 14.40
N LEU A 177 -4.76 -5.67 13.25
CA LEU A 177 -6.05 -5.22 12.73
C LEU A 177 -6.66 -6.32 11.88
N ALA A 178 -7.82 -6.84 12.31
CA ALA A 178 -8.64 -7.73 11.49
C ALA A 178 -9.74 -6.91 10.79
N PRO A 179 -9.64 -6.62 9.48
CA PRO A 179 -10.65 -5.84 8.79
C PRO A 179 -11.86 -6.73 8.52
N LYS A 180 -12.93 -6.52 9.29
CA LYS A 180 -14.20 -7.26 9.20
C LYS A 180 -14.91 -7.13 7.84
N HIS A 181 -14.44 -6.22 6.97
CA HIS A 181 -15.13 -5.82 5.75
C HIS A 181 -14.63 -6.48 4.46
N VAL A 182 -13.42 -7.07 4.44
CA VAL A 182 -12.85 -7.70 3.23
C VAL A 182 -13.76 -8.82 2.71
N GLY A 183 -14.28 -9.66 3.62
CA GLY A 183 -15.17 -10.77 3.26
C GLY A 183 -16.48 -10.31 2.61
N ARG A 184 -17.02 -9.13 2.98
CA ARG A 184 -18.27 -8.62 2.40
C ARG A 184 -18.12 -8.16 0.95
N ILE A 185 -16.98 -7.55 0.61
CA ILE A 185 -16.70 -7.12 -0.77
C ILE A 185 -16.44 -8.35 -1.65
N ALA A 186 -15.73 -9.37 -1.14
CA ALA A 186 -15.47 -10.61 -1.85
C ALA A 186 -16.75 -11.36 -2.27
N LEU A 187 -17.76 -11.41 -1.40
CA LEU A 187 -19.05 -12.06 -1.70
C LEU A 187 -19.73 -11.46 -2.95
N HIS A 188 -19.70 -10.14 -3.14
CA HIS A 188 -20.29 -9.52 -4.32
C HIS A 188 -19.48 -9.73 -5.60
N VAL A 189 -18.15 -9.89 -5.49
CA VAL A 189 -17.32 -10.33 -6.61
C VAL A 189 -17.73 -11.74 -7.05
N GLU A 190 -17.91 -12.67 -6.11
CA GLU A 190 -18.37 -14.04 -6.41
C GLU A 190 -19.78 -14.05 -7.02
N GLU A 191 -20.72 -13.27 -6.47
CA GLU A 191 -22.07 -13.14 -7.00
C GLU A 191 -22.06 -12.62 -8.45
N SER A 192 -21.23 -11.60 -8.74
CA SER A 192 -21.06 -11.06 -10.10
C SER A 192 -20.49 -12.08 -11.08
N LEU A 193 -19.50 -12.87 -10.64
CA LEU A 193 -18.89 -13.92 -11.45
C LEU A 193 -19.91 -15.00 -11.77
N ARG A 194 -20.74 -15.39 -10.81
CA ARG A 194 -21.79 -16.38 -10.99
C ARG A 194 -22.81 -15.92 -12.06
N VAL A 195 -23.29 -14.69 -11.96
CA VAL A 195 -24.27 -14.14 -12.91
C VAL A 195 -23.66 -13.99 -14.32
N TYR A 196 -22.39 -13.58 -14.40
CA TYR A 196 -21.66 -13.53 -15.68
C TYR A 196 -21.45 -14.91 -16.31
N ASP A 197 -21.06 -15.91 -15.51
CA ASP A 197 -20.89 -17.29 -15.99
C ASP A 197 -22.21 -17.88 -16.49
N ASN A 198 -23.32 -17.60 -15.81
CA ASN A 198 -24.66 -18.00 -16.26
C ASN A 198 -25.01 -17.40 -17.62
N LEU A 199 -24.71 -16.11 -17.84
CA LEU A 199 -24.87 -15.48 -19.16
C LEU A 199 -24.01 -16.17 -20.22
N ARG A 200 -22.76 -16.50 -19.91
CA ARG A 200 -21.83 -17.15 -20.85
C ARG A 200 -22.25 -18.58 -21.22
N ARG A 201 -22.87 -19.30 -20.28
CA ARG A 201 -23.31 -20.70 -20.44
C ARG A 201 -24.70 -20.85 -21.06
N LYS A 202 -25.40 -19.75 -21.38
CA LYS A 202 -26.65 -19.83 -22.14
C LYS A 202 -26.42 -20.60 -23.45
N ALA A 203 -27.39 -21.42 -23.85
CA ALA A 203 -27.32 -22.16 -25.11
C ALA A 203 -27.19 -21.17 -26.28
N LYS A 204 -26.32 -21.49 -27.26
CA LYS A 204 -26.03 -20.60 -28.40
C LYS A 204 -27.30 -20.18 -29.15
N ASP A 205 -28.29 -21.07 -29.21
CA ASP A 205 -29.56 -20.85 -29.90
C ASP A 205 -30.42 -19.76 -29.22
N LYS A 206 -30.19 -19.49 -27.93
CA LYS A 206 -30.90 -18.44 -27.17
C LYS A 206 -30.16 -17.10 -27.14
N HIS A 207 -28.94 -17.00 -27.68
CA HIS A 207 -28.16 -15.76 -27.64
C HIS A 207 -28.69 -14.66 -28.57
N ASN A 208 -29.41 -15.01 -29.62
CA ASN A 208 -29.84 -14.06 -30.65
C ASN A 208 -31.36 -13.80 -30.66
N LEU A 209 -32.17 -14.54 -29.90
CA LEU A 209 -33.63 -14.43 -29.97
C LEU A 209 -34.24 -13.39 -29.02
N GLU A 210 -33.57 -13.01 -27.93
CA GLU A 210 -34.20 -12.13 -26.93
C GLU A 210 -33.20 -11.13 -26.34
N LYS A 211 -33.45 -9.83 -26.55
CA LYS A 211 -32.70 -8.77 -25.86
C LYS A 211 -33.12 -8.78 -24.39
N THR A 212 -32.15 -8.98 -23.50
CA THR A 212 -32.41 -9.08 -22.05
C THR A 212 -31.91 -7.85 -21.29
N SER A 213 -32.49 -7.59 -20.12
CA SER A 213 -32.17 -6.45 -19.26
C SER A 213 -30.87 -6.68 -18.45
N ASN A 214 -30.23 -5.58 -18.05
CA ASN A 214 -29.03 -5.58 -17.19
C ASN A 214 -29.32 -5.53 -15.69
N LEU A 215 -30.59 -5.54 -15.30
CA LEU A 215 -31.03 -5.25 -13.94
C LEU A 215 -30.34 -6.11 -12.87
N GLU A 216 -30.05 -7.38 -13.16
CA GLU A 216 -29.35 -8.26 -12.23
C GLU A 216 -27.92 -7.78 -11.94
N MET A 217 -27.13 -7.52 -12.98
CA MET A 217 -25.75 -7.03 -12.83
C MET A 217 -25.72 -5.63 -12.19
N VAL A 218 -26.66 -4.75 -12.55
CA VAL A 218 -26.79 -3.42 -11.96
C VAL A 218 -27.10 -3.49 -10.46
N LYS A 219 -28.01 -4.39 -10.04
CA LYS A 219 -28.29 -4.60 -8.61
C LYS A 219 -27.05 -5.01 -7.83
N ILE A 220 -26.21 -5.88 -8.40
CA ILE A 220 -24.95 -6.29 -7.78
C ILE A 220 -23.97 -5.11 -7.71
N LEU A 221 -23.85 -4.35 -8.80
CA LEU A 221 -22.98 -3.17 -8.89
C LEU A 221 -23.34 -2.09 -7.86
N TYR A 222 -24.64 -1.79 -7.72
CA TYR A 222 -25.12 -0.83 -6.73
C TYR A 222 -24.81 -1.28 -5.30
N LYS A 223 -25.07 -2.55 -4.96
CA LYS A 223 -24.74 -3.11 -3.64
C LYS A 223 -23.23 -3.06 -3.37
N PHE A 224 -22.42 -3.40 -4.37
CA PHE A 224 -20.97 -3.35 -4.29
C PHE A 224 -20.46 -1.94 -4.01
N LEU A 225 -20.88 -0.95 -4.81
CA LEU A 225 -20.46 0.45 -4.65
C LEU A 225 -20.89 1.00 -3.28
N LYS A 226 -22.12 0.72 -2.85
CA LYS A 226 -22.62 1.12 -1.52
C LYS A 226 -21.78 0.54 -0.38
N ILE A 227 -21.34 -0.72 -0.50
CA ILE A 227 -20.45 -1.33 0.51
C ILE A 227 -19.06 -0.73 0.44
N ARG A 228 -18.51 -0.52 -0.77
CA ARG A 228 -17.21 0.14 -0.95
C ARG A 228 -17.19 1.50 -0.25
N ASP A 229 -18.18 2.33 -0.54
CA ASP A 229 -18.30 3.68 0.03
C ASP A 229 -18.45 3.59 1.56
N LYS A 230 -19.31 2.70 2.07
CA LYS A 230 -19.48 2.51 3.51
C LYS A 230 -18.17 2.13 4.22
N VAL A 231 -17.35 1.31 3.57
CA VAL A 231 -16.10 0.80 4.14
C VAL A 231 -14.99 1.84 4.07
N LEU A 232 -14.87 2.56 2.95
CA LEU A 232 -13.91 3.66 2.80
C LEU A 232 -14.32 4.89 3.63
N GLN A 233 -15.58 5.01 4.01
CA GLN A 233 -16.09 6.09 4.88
C GLN A 233 -16.42 5.58 6.29
N ASP A 234 -15.82 4.46 6.72
CA ASP A 234 -16.05 3.93 8.06
C ASP A 234 -15.43 4.86 9.11
N LYS A 235 -16.28 5.69 9.71
CA LYS A 235 -15.90 6.62 10.76
C LYS A 235 -15.23 5.93 11.95
N SER A 236 -15.60 4.69 12.27
CA SER A 236 -14.98 3.97 13.39
C SER A 236 -13.51 3.64 13.10
N PHE A 237 -13.21 3.28 11.85
CA PHE A 237 -11.84 3.03 11.43
C PHE A 237 -11.02 4.33 11.38
N THR A 238 -11.61 5.42 10.86
CA THR A 238 -10.97 6.75 10.89
C THR A 238 -10.65 7.21 12.31
N VAL A 239 -11.58 7.06 13.26
CA VAL A 239 -11.33 7.41 14.68
C VAL A 239 -10.21 6.56 15.28
N GLN A 240 -10.15 5.27 14.97
CA GLN A 240 -9.05 4.41 15.43
C GLN A 240 -7.69 4.88 14.89
N LEU A 241 -7.64 5.29 13.63
CA LEU A 241 -6.42 5.84 13.04
C LEU A 241 -6.00 7.18 13.68
N GLU A 242 -6.95 8.08 13.97
CA GLU A 242 -6.69 9.36 14.65
C GLU A 242 -6.19 9.16 16.10
N VAL A 243 -6.72 8.16 16.81
CA VAL A 243 -6.22 7.77 18.14
C VAL A 243 -4.78 7.30 18.06
N LEU A 244 -4.44 6.48 17.06
CA LEU A 244 -3.07 5.99 16.85
C LEU A 244 -2.10 7.15 16.55
N GLU A 245 -2.49 8.10 15.69
CA GLU A 245 -1.68 9.31 15.44
C GLU A 245 -1.42 10.12 16.71
N THR A 246 -2.40 10.19 17.60
CA THR A 246 -2.26 10.90 18.88
C THR A 246 -1.28 10.17 19.78
N LEU A 247 -1.43 8.85 19.92
CA LEU A 247 -0.52 8.01 20.69
C LEU A 247 0.92 8.06 20.16
N GLN A 248 1.12 8.15 18.84
CA GLN A 248 2.45 8.30 18.25
C GLN A 248 3.11 9.61 18.69
N LYS A 249 2.38 10.72 18.65
CA LYS A 249 2.90 12.02 19.10
C LYS A 249 3.28 11.99 20.57
N ASP A 250 2.46 11.37 21.40
CA ASP A 250 2.74 11.21 22.83
C ASP A 250 4.00 10.34 23.05
N LEU A 251 4.17 9.28 22.26
CA LEU A 251 5.36 8.41 22.33
C LEU A 251 6.64 9.14 21.89
N ASP A 252 6.57 9.94 20.83
CA ASP A 252 7.69 10.75 20.34
C ASP A 252 8.13 11.80 21.38
N ASP A 253 7.17 12.43 22.06
CA ASP A 253 7.41 13.39 23.15
C ASP A 253 8.10 12.71 24.35
N VAL A 254 7.57 11.56 24.79
CA VAL A 254 8.19 10.75 25.85
C VAL A 254 9.61 10.32 25.46
N GLY A 255 9.81 9.86 24.21
CA GLY A 255 11.13 9.46 23.71
C GLY A 255 12.14 10.61 23.73
N THR A 256 11.70 11.81 23.38
CA THR A 256 12.52 13.04 23.47
C THR A 256 12.91 13.33 24.92
N HIS A 257 11.95 13.27 25.84
CA HIS A 257 12.20 13.48 27.27
C HIS A 257 13.16 12.44 27.87
N VAL A 258 13.01 11.16 27.51
CA VAL A 258 13.91 10.09 27.95
C VAL A 258 15.34 10.35 27.46
N SER A 259 15.51 10.70 26.18
CA SER A 259 16.82 11.00 25.60
C SER A 259 17.51 12.17 26.31
N MET A 260 16.78 13.25 26.62
CA MET A 260 17.32 14.38 27.38
C MET A 260 17.76 14.00 28.81
N LYS A 261 17.01 13.11 29.48
CA LYS A 261 17.37 12.64 30.82
C LYS A 261 18.59 11.71 30.78
N GLU A 262 18.68 10.84 29.78
CA GLU A 262 19.83 9.98 29.56
C GLU A 262 21.11 10.81 29.34
N GLU A 263 21.06 11.84 28.49
CA GLU A 263 22.19 12.74 28.27
C GLU A 263 22.64 13.42 29.58
N LYS A 264 21.68 13.88 30.40
CA LYS A 264 21.97 14.49 31.70
C LYS A 264 22.58 13.50 32.69
N ILE A 265 22.11 12.26 32.72
CA ILE A 265 22.70 11.19 33.56
C ILE A 265 24.14 10.93 33.12
N ASN A 266 24.40 10.84 31.81
CA ASN A 266 25.74 10.63 31.27
C ASN A 266 26.69 11.78 31.61
N GLN A 267 26.22 13.03 31.54
CA GLN A 267 26.98 14.21 31.97
C GLN A 267 27.33 14.14 33.46
N LEU A 268 26.35 13.89 34.34
CA LEU A 268 26.57 13.78 35.78
C LEU A 268 27.53 12.64 36.14
N TYR A 269 27.44 11.51 35.43
CA TYR A 269 28.36 10.39 35.61
C TYR A 269 29.81 10.80 35.28
N LEU A 270 30.01 11.55 34.18
CA LEU A 270 31.33 12.05 33.78
C LEU A 270 31.88 13.04 34.81
N GLU A 271 31.06 13.96 35.30
CA GLU A 271 31.42 14.91 36.36
C GLU A 271 31.84 14.20 37.65
N MET A 272 31.05 13.21 38.09
CA MET A 272 31.37 12.43 39.29
C MET A 272 32.69 11.66 39.12
N LYS A 273 32.94 11.08 37.94
CA LYS A 273 34.18 10.38 37.63
C LYS A 273 35.38 11.34 37.71
N ASN A 274 35.26 12.53 37.12
CA ASN A 274 36.30 13.55 37.15
C ASN A 274 36.56 14.04 38.59
N TYR A 275 35.51 14.25 39.37
CA TYR A 275 35.62 14.63 40.78
C TYR A 275 36.37 13.57 41.60
N ILE A 276 36.06 12.29 41.42
CA ILE A 276 36.75 11.18 42.10
C ILE A 276 38.24 11.15 41.73
N ILE A 277 38.58 11.34 40.45
CA ILE A 277 39.98 11.39 39.98
C ILE A 277 40.71 12.57 40.61
N ALA A 278 40.13 13.78 40.55
CA ALA A 278 40.71 14.98 41.12
C ALA A 278 40.93 14.85 42.64
N ARG A 279 39.95 14.28 43.36
CA ARG A 279 40.07 14.03 44.80
C ARG A 279 41.21 13.05 45.10
N LYS A 280 41.33 11.95 44.37
CA LYS A 280 42.44 10.99 44.55
C LYS A 280 43.80 11.65 44.33
N HIS A 281 43.92 12.45 43.27
CA HIS A 281 45.14 13.20 42.98
C HIS A 281 45.51 14.17 44.11
N ASN A 282 44.53 14.95 44.60
CA ASN A 282 44.76 15.91 45.69
C ASN A 282 45.15 15.23 47.01
N THR A 283 44.49 14.12 47.36
CA THR A 283 44.85 13.33 48.56
C THR A 283 46.28 12.79 48.44
N TRP A 284 46.68 12.30 47.27
CA TRP A 284 48.05 11.83 47.04
C TRP A 284 49.07 12.96 47.14
N ALA A 285 48.81 14.11 46.53
CA ALA A 285 49.68 15.28 46.61
C ALA A 285 49.90 15.73 48.07
N LEU A 286 48.83 15.72 48.88
CA LEU A 286 48.91 16.00 50.32
C LEU A 286 49.78 14.98 51.05
N ALA A 287 49.56 13.68 50.82
CA ALA A 287 50.34 12.61 51.46
C ALA A 287 51.84 12.74 51.15
N VAL A 288 52.20 13.00 49.89
CA VAL A 288 53.59 13.25 49.47
C VAL A 288 54.17 14.48 50.16
N SER A 289 53.40 15.57 50.26
CA SER A 289 53.85 16.81 50.92
C SER A 289 54.13 16.63 52.42
N ILE A 290 53.37 15.77 53.09
CA ILE A 290 53.56 15.45 54.51
C ILE A 290 54.82 14.59 54.68
N ALA A 291 54.97 13.55 53.85
CA ALA A 291 56.13 12.66 53.90
C ALA A 291 57.46 13.39 53.65
N ASN A 292 57.46 14.42 52.81
CA ASN A 292 58.67 15.23 52.54
C ASN A 292 59.02 16.24 53.64
N ARG A 293 58.16 16.43 54.64
CA ARG A 293 58.38 17.37 55.77
C ARG A 293 58.87 16.68 57.05
N THR A 294 58.80 15.36 57.10
CA THR A 294 59.32 14.50 58.18
C THR A 294 60.66 13.91 57.78
#